data_AF-A0A8H9WDJ9-F1
#
_entry.id   AF-A0A8H9WDJ9-F1
#
_cell.length_a   1.000
_cell.length_b   1.000
_cell.length_c   1.000
_cell.angle_alpha   90.00
_cell.angle_beta   90.00
_cell.angle_gamma   90.00
#
_symmetry.space_group_name_H-M   'P 1'
#
loop_
_entity.id
_entity.type
_entity.pdbx_description
1 polymer ?
#
loop_
_entity_poly.entity_id
_entity_poly.type
_entity_poly.pdbx_seq_one_letter_code
_entity_poly.pdbx_strand_id
1 'polypeptide(L)'
;MIQTLDMLQGIDYILIVAYLMMTLIVSSVLFYTLKKVISDKDSLRSTLKVLGTFLVLFLICYFVLARGEETPLRDGKMLSAVGAKLISAALFMFYSLILIASVSMLWFSIKNRK
;
A
#
# COMPACT_ATOMS: atom_id res chain seq x y z
N MET A 1 -22.29 -17.78 36.66
CA MET A 1 -21.25 -18.39 35.80
C MET A 1 -21.82 -19.13 34.59
N ILE A 2 -23.08 -19.58 34.58
CA ILE A 2 -23.69 -20.24 33.39
C ILE A 2 -24.26 -19.22 32.38
N GLN A 3 -24.90 -18.13 32.83
CA GLN A 3 -25.40 -17.08 31.91
C GLN A 3 -24.31 -16.35 31.11
N THR A 4 -23.10 -16.26 31.64
CA THR A 4 -21.97 -15.63 30.94
C THR A 4 -21.40 -16.50 29.82
N LEU A 5 -21.53 -17.84 29.92
CA LEU A 5 -21.08 -18.75 28.87
C LEU A 5 -22.05 -18.81 27.69
N ASP A 6 -23.36 -18.71 27.96
CA ASP A 6 -24.41 -18.67 26.94
C ASP A 6 -24.32 -17.38 26.09
N MET A 7 -24.06 -16.24 26.75
CA MET A 7 -23.76 -14.97 26.07
C MET A 7 -22.48 -15.03 25.23
N LEU A 8 -21.45 -15.76 25.67
CA LEU A 8 -20.20 -15.93 24.92
C LEU A 8 -20.45 -16.72 23.63
N GLN A 9 -21.19 -17.83 23.71
CA GLN A 9 -21.61 -18.59 22.53
C GLN A 9 -22.43 -17.73 21.56
N GLY A 10 -23.38 -16.93 22.05
CA GLY A 10 -24.16 -16.03 21.20
C GLY A 10 -23.30 -15.02 20.43
N ILE A 11 -22.28 -14.45 21.08
CA ILE A 11 -21.33 -13.51 20.46
C ILE A 11 -20.44 -14.24 19.44
N ASP A 12 -19.94 -15.43 19.76
CA ASP A 12 -19.13 -16.26 18.86
C ASP A 12 -19.90 -16.61 17.56
N TYR A 13 -21.19 -16.92 17.65
CA TYR A 13 -22.03 -17.17 16.47
C TYR A 13 -22.24 -15.93 15.60
N ILE A 14 -22.38 -14.74 16.19
CA ILE A 14 -22.52 -13.50 15.41
C ILE A 14 -21.17 -13.15 14.75
N LEU A 15 -20.06 -13.34 15.45
CA LEU A 15 -18.72 -13.10 14.92
C LEU A 15 -18.35 -14.05 13.78
N ILE A 16 -18.68 -15.34 13.89
CA ILE A 16 -18.38 -16.31 12.82
C ILE A 16 -19.15 -15.97 11.55
N VAL A 17 -20.42 -15.57 11.68
CA VAL A 17 -21.25 -15.14 10.54
C VAL A 17 -20.73 -13.84 9.94
N ALA A 18 -20.35 -12.86 10.76
CA ALA A 18 -19.78 -11.60 10.30
C ALA A 18 -18.47 -11.82 9.54
N TYR A 19 -17.57 -12.66 10.05
CA TYR A 19 -16.30 -12.97 9.38
C TYR A 19 -16.51 -13.75 8.08
N LEU A 20 -17.50 -14.64 8.04
CA LEU A 20 -17.89 -15.38 6.85
C LEU A 20 -18.41 -14.43 5.76
N MET A 21 -19.32 -13.51 6.12
CA MET A 21 -19.81 -12.48 5.20
C MET A 21 -18.70 -11.55 4.73
N MET A 22 -17.84 -11.08 5.64
CA MET A 22 -16.69 -10.23 5.29
C MET A 22 -15.79 -10.93 4.28
N THR A 23 -15.45 -12.19 4.53
CA THR A 23 -14.62 -12.99 3.63
C THR A 23 -15.27 -13.16 2.26
N LEU A 24 -16.59 -13.40 2.22
CA LEU A 24 -17.35 -13.57 0.98
C LEU A 24 -17.39 -12.26 0.15
N ILE A 25 -17.63 -11.13 0.80
CA ILE A 25 -17.66 -9.81 0.17
C ILE A 25 -16.27 -9.42 -0.32
N VAL A 26 -15.24 -9.53 0.53
CA VAL A 26 -13.85 -9.21 0.18
C VAL A 26 -13.38 -10.09 -0.98
N SER A 27 -13.66 -11.40 -0.93
CA SER A 27 -13.32 -12.32 -2.02
C SER A 27 -14.03 -11.96 -3.32
N SER A 28 -15.34 -11.66 -3.27
CA SER A 28 -16.12 -11.27 -4.44
C SER A 28 -15.60 -9.97 -5.04
N VAL A 29 -15.41 -8.93 -4.23
CA VAL A 29 -14.90 -7.63 -4.68
C VAL A 29 -13.51 -7.79 -5.28
N LEU A 30 -12.62 -8.55 -4.66
CA LEU A 30 -11.27 -8.79 -5.18
C LEU A 30 -11.32 -9.51 -6.53
N PHE A 31 -12.13 -10.56 -6.64
CA PHE A 31 -12.29 -11.30 -7.89
C PHE A 31 -12.89 -10.45 -9.00
N TYR A 32 -13.95 -9.70 -8.72
CA TYR A 32 -14.58 -8.80 -9.70
C TYR A 32 -13.67 -7.65 -10.10
N THR A 33 -12.89 -7.11 -9.17
CA THR A 33 -11.93 -6.02 -9.45
C THR A 33 -10.83 -6.52 -10.38
N LEU A 34 -10.20 -7.65 -10.08
CA LEU A 34 -9.16 -8.24 -10.93
C LEU A 34 -9.74 -8.63 -12.30
N LYS A 35 -10.91 -9.29 -12.33
CA LYS A 35 -11.57 -9.67 -13.58
C LYS A 35 -11.87 -8.45 -14.45
N LYS A 36 -12.37 -7.36 -13.87
CA LYS A 36 -12.68 -6.12 -14.59
C LYS A 36 -11.41 -5.46 -15.13
N VAL A 37 -10.36 -5.35 -14.33
CA VAL A 37 -9.08 -4.76 -14.76
C VAL A 37 -8.43 -5.58 -15.88
N ILE A 38 -8.51 -6.92 -15.81
CA ILE A 38 -7.92 -7.81 -16.82
C ILE A 38 -8.77 -7.88 -18.11
N SER A 39 -10.09 -7.75 -18.01
CA SER A 39 -10.98 -7.87 -19.17
C SER A 39 -10.89 -6.65 -20.10
N ASP A 40 -10.63 -5.46 -19.56
CA ASP A 40 -10.47 -4.23 -20.35
C ASP A 40 -9.01 -3.99 -20.71
N LYS A 41 -8.62 -4.24 -21.96
CA LYS A 41 -7.22 -4.07 -22.43
C LYS A 41 -6.66 -2.67 -22.16
N ASP A 42 -7.50 -1.63 -22.25
CA ASP A 42 -7.12 -0.25 -21.96
C ASP A 42 -6.91 0.00 -20.47
N SER A 43 -7.82 -0.47 -19.62
CA SER A 43 -7.71 -0.38 -18.16
C SER A 43 -6.50 -1.16 -17.63
N LEU A 44 -6.23 -2.33 -18.21
CA LEU A 44 -5.08 -3.17 -17.89
C LEU A 44 -3.78 -2.44 -18.22
N ARG A 45 -3.66 -1.87 -19.43
CA ARG A 45 -2.45 -1.13 -19.85
C ARG A 45 -2.21 0.12 -19.01
N SER A 46 -3.27 0.87 -18.66
CA SER A 46 -3.14 2.06 -17.80
C SER A 46 -2.68 1.68 -16.40
N THR A 47 -3.33 0.67 -15.80
CA THR A 47 -2.99 0.15 -14.47
C THR A 47 -1.56 -0.41 -14.44
N LEU A 48 -1.15 -1.15 -15.47
CA LEU A 48 0.19 -1.72 -15.57
C LEU A 48 1.27 -0.64 -15.77
N LYS A 49 0.98 0.45 -16.50
CA LYS A 49 1.91 1.60 -16.62
C LYS A 49 2.10 2.30 -15.28
N VAL A 50 1.02 2.53 -14.54
CA VAL A 50 1.07 3.17 -13.22
C VAL A 50 1.77 2.27 -12.21
N LEU A 51 1.38 0.99 -12.11
CA LEU A 51 2.04 0.00 -11.26
C LEU A 51 3.51 -0.19 -11.62
N GLY A 52 3.83 -0.29 -12.91
CA GLY A 52 5.21 -0.44 -13.38
C GLY A 52 6.06 0.76 -13.03
N THR A 53 5.56 1.97 -13.26
CA THR A 53 6.27 3.21 -12.91
C THR A 53 6.44 3.33 -11.39
N PHE A 54 5.40 3.01 -10.62
CA PHE A 54 5.46 3.02 -9.15
C PHE A 54 6.47 1.99 -8.62
N LEU A 55 6.49 0.77 -9.18
CA LEU A 55 7.41 -0.28 -8.77
C LEU A 55 8.86 0.07 -9.14
N VAL A 56 9.09 0.62 -10.33
CA VAL A 56 10.41 1.12 -10.75
C VAL A 56 10.89 2.24 -9.83
N LEU A 57 10.04 3.21 -9.49
CA LEU A 57 10.36 4.26 -8.53
C LEU A 57 10.66 3.69 -7.14
N PHE A 58 9.91 2.70 -6.68
CA PHE A 58 10.14 2.02 -5.41
C PHE A 58 11.48 1.29 -5.40
N LEU A 59 11.80 0.55 -6.48
CA LEU A 59 13.09 -0.12 -6.67
C LEU A 59 14.24 0.89 -6.69
N ILE A 60 14.08 2.02 -7.38
CA ILE A 60 15.07 3.10 -7.42
C ILE A 60 15.28 3.68 -6.02
N CYS A 61 14.22 3.99 -5.27
CA CYS A 61 14.37 4.46 -3.88
C CYS A 61 15.00 3.40 -2.98
N TYR A 62 14.61 2.14 -3.12
CA TYR A 62 15.15 1.05 -2.33
C TYR A 62 16.63 0.74 -2.66
N PHE A 63 17.05 0.83 -3.92
CA PHE A 63 18.44 0.55 -4.32
C PHE A 63 19.36 1.77 -4.20
N VAL A 64 18.88 2.97 -4.51
CA VAL A 64 19.71 4.19 -4.55
C VAL A 64 19.83 4.84 -3.17
N LEU A 65 18.75 4.86 -2.39
CA LEU A 65 18.69 5.60 -1.12
C LEU A 65 18.70 4.68 0.10
N ALA A 66 18.27 3.43 -0.03
CA ALA A 66 18.42 2.45 1.04
C ALA A 66 19.84 1.85 1.03
N ARG A 67 20.86 2.72 1.12
CA ARG A 67 22.12 2.34 1.77
C ARG A 67 21.74 1.90 3.17
N GLY A 68 21.87 0.60 3.44
CA GLY A 68 21.85 0.09 4.80
C GLY A 68 23.13 0.50 5.51
N GLU A 69 23.43 1.79 5.59
CA GLU A 69 24.41 2.30 6.54
C GLU A 69 23.68 2.42 7.87
N GLU A 70 24.04 1.47 8.75
CA GLU A 70 24.04 1.52 10.20
C GLU A 70 24.02 2.95 10.77
N THR A 71 22.84 3.54 10.83
CA THR A 71 22.60 4.76 11.61
C THR A 71 22.35 4.33 13.06
N PRO A 72 23.25 4.67 14.00
CA PRO A 72 23.12 4.26 15.38
C PRO A 72 21.89 4.93 15.99
N LEU A 73 20.99 4.13 16.56
CA LEU A 73 19.99 4.67 17.49
C LEU A 73 20.70 5.22 18.73
N ARG A 74 20.13 6.25 19.34
CA ARG A 74 20.57 6.90 20.60
C ARG A 74 20.64 5.97 21.83
N ASP A 75 20.44 4.66 21.67
CA ASP A 75 20.26 3.66 22.74
C ASP A 75 21.17 2.42 22.60
N GLY A 76 22.17 2.43 21.71
CA GLY A 76 23.23 1.39 21.70
C GLY A 76 22.80 -0.04 21.36
N LYS A 77 21.54 -0.28 20.94
CA LYS A 77 21.09 -1.56 20.36
C LYS A 77 20.55 -1.38 18.96
N MET A 78 21.02 -2.23 18.04
CA MET A 78 20.49 -2.35 16.68
C MET A 78 19.05 -2.85 16.74
N LEU A 79 18.09 -1.99 16.37
CA LEU A 79 16.70 -2.40 16.12
C LEU A 79 16.53 -2.71 14.63
N SER A 80 15.78 -3.77 14.34
CA SER A 80 15.59 -4.43 13.03
C SER A 80 15.89 -3.56 11.80
N ALA A 81 17.06 -3.80 11.20
CA ALA A 81 17.56 -3.12 10.01
C ALA A 81 16.59 -3.18 8.82
N VAL A 82 15.68 -4.16 8.79
CA VAL A 82 14.72 -4.35 7.71
C VAL A 82 13.55 -3.37 7.83
N GLY A 83 13.02 -3.16 9.04
CA GLY A 83 11.87 -2.28 9.26
C GLY A 83 12.22 -0.82 8.98
N ALA A 84 13.29 -0.31 9.60
CA ALA A 84 13.75 1.06 9.37
C ALA A 84 14.06 1.31 7.89
N LYS A 85 14.70 0.35 7.21
CA LYS A 85 15.02 0.46 5.78
C LYS A 85 13.76 0.53 4.90
N LEU A 86 12.70 -0.21 5.22
CA LEU A 86 11.43 -0.13 4.51
C LEU A 86 10.73 1.21 4.72
N ILE A 87 10.68 1.72 5.96
CA ILE A 87 10.07 3.02 6.26
C ILE A 87 10.87 4.15 5.57
N SER A 88 12.20 4.15 5.67
CA SER A 88 13.05 5.15 5.02
C SER A 88 12.90 5.09 3.49
N ALA A 89 12.87 3.90 2.89
CA ALA A 89 12.65 3.76 1.45
C ALA A 89 11.28 4.31 1.01
N ALA A 90 10.22 4.07 1.79
CA ALA A 90 8.88 4.60 1.51
C ALA A 90 8.83 6.14 1.62
N LEU A 91 9.51 6.72 2.62
CA LEU A 91 9.63 8.17 2.80
C LEU A 91 10.35 8.84 1.62
N PHE A 92 11.47 8.27 1.16
CA PHE A 92 12.17 8.77 -0.02
C PHE A 92 11.31 8.67 -1.29
N MET A 93 10.55 7.57 -1.43
CA MET A 93 9.64 7.39 -2.56
C MET A 93 8.54 8.46 -2.56
N PHE A 94 7.96 8.75 -1.41
CA PHE A 94 6.92 9.75 -1.26
C PHE A 94 7.44 11.15 -1.60
N TYR A 95 8.66 11.49 -1.16
CA TYR A 95 9.29 12.78 -1.49
C TYR A 95 9.53 12.94 -2.99
N SER A 96 10.00 11.87 -3.66
CA SER A 96 10.20 11.88 -5.12
C SER A 96 8.88 12.09 -5.88
N LEU A 97 7.81 11.39 -5.48
CA LEU A 97 6.48 11.55 -6.08
C LEU A 97 5.93 12.97 -5.91
N ILE A 98 6.11 13.58 -4.73
CA ILE A 98 5.72 14.98 -4.47
C ILE A 98 6.45 15.92 -5.42
N LEU A 99 7.76 15.73 -5.60
CA LEU A 99 8.56 16.59 -6.47
C LEU A 99 8.11 16.50 -7.93
N ILE A 100 7.88 15.27 -8.43
CA ILE A 100 7.36 15.03 -9.78
C ILE A 100 5.96 15.63 -9.96
N ALA A 101 5.09 15.49 -8.95
CA ALA A 101 3.74 16.06 -8.97
C ALA A 101 3.77 17.59 -9.01
N SER A 102 4.56 18.23 -8.16
CA SER A 102 4.71 19.68 -8.14
C SER A 102 5.22 20.22 -9.48
N VAL A 103 6.24 19.59 -10.08
CA VAL A 103 6.76 19.99 -11.40
C VAL A 103 5.69 19.79 -12.49
N SER A 104 4.99 18.66 -12.47
CA SER A 104 3.94 18.37 -13.46
C SER A 104 2.77 19.36 -13.37
N MET A 105 2.36 19.75 -12.17
CA MET A 105 1.28 20.72 -11.97
C MET A 105 1.68 22.13 -12.40
N LEU A 106 2.91 22.57 -12.10
CA LEU A 106 3.43 23.86 -12.56
C LEU A 106 3.51 23.91 -14.09
N TRP A 107 4.02 22.85 -14.71
CA TRP A 107 4.10 22.75 -16.17
C TRP A 107 2.72 22.75 -16.85
N PHE A 108 1.76 22.02 -16.28
CA PHE A 108 0.39 21.99 -16.79
C PHE A 108 -0.30 23.36 -16.66
N SER A 109 -0.08 24.06 -15.55
CA SER A 109 -0.64 25.40 -15.30
C SER A 109 -0.12 26.44 -16.30
N ILE A 110 1.18 26.41 -16.64
CA ILE A 110 1.78 27.32 -17.62
C ILE A 110 1.31 26.98 -19.04
N LYS A 111 1.16 25.70 -19.37
CA LYS A 111 0.74 25.26 -20.71
C LYS A 111 -0.72 25.56 -21.02
N ASN A 112 -1.62 25.47 -20.04
CA ASN A 112 -3.07 25.69 -20.23
C ASN A 112 -3.46 27.18 -20.37
N ARG A 113 -2.50 28.10 -20.45
CA ARG A 113 -2.71 29.54 -20.71
C ARG A 113 -2.35 29.94 -22.15
N LYS A 114 -2.06 28.98 -23.03
CA LYS A 114 -2.07 29.11 -24.50
C LYS A 114 -3.15 28.21 -25.07
#